data_AF-A0A964PB10-F1
#
_entry.id   AF-A0A964PB10-F1
#
_cell.length_a   1.000
_cell.length_b   1.000
_cell.length_c   1.000
_cell.angle_alpha   90.00
_cell.angle_beta   90.00
_cell.angle_gamma   90.00
#
_symmetry.space_group_name_H-M   'P 1'
#
loop_
_entity.id
_entity.type
_entity.pdbx_description
1 polymer ?
#
loop_
_entity_poly.entity_id
_entity_poly.type
_entity_poly.pdbx_seq_one_letter_code
_entity_poly.pdbx_strand_id
1 'polypeptide(L)'
;MTPSMTTPRSRHFWTRRCSVGSAWVALSSWSSQLRTSSSVANRRTTMRRIALILLLATAVGGVAHAQDTRPGVAVLPFENGGSYGKDKEDFEALRKGIAGMLLSELSQNPAIRLVDREQIQKLLDEHGLTASNSVDAQTAARLGKLVGARYMIAGTFIDLYGDFRIDARIIDVETSEIIKVVKSDPKLTDRKQMFRVIQSVGERVMDGAKLSPLPAAKAQAVRARNVPTEAVALYSRALLYQDQGDKQRAIEFYDQAIKAFPEYAEARDGLKRLRGG
;
A
#
# COMPACT_ATOMS: atom_id res chain seq x y z
N MET A 1 4.81 -15.07 58.66
CA MET A 1 5.57 -15.61 59.81
C MET A 1 5.04 -17.01 60.03
N THR A 2 5.71 -18.15 59.86
CA THR A 2 7.13 -18.56 59.78
C THR A 2 7.25 -19.74 58.78
N PRO A 3 8.48 -20.14 58.39
CA PRO A 3 8.78 -20.79 57.10
C PRO A 3 9.05 -22.31 57.22
N SER A 4 9.19 -22.99 56.09
CA SER A 4 10.02 -24.21 56.02
C SER A 4 10.97 -24.15 54.82
N MET A 5 12.26 -24.26 55.15
CA MET A 5 13.38 -24.45 54.25
C MET A 5 13.45 -25.92 53.82
N THR A 6 13.95 -26.20 52.61
CA THR A 6 15.17 -27.01 52.40
C THR A 6 15.61 -26.99 50.94
N THR A 7 16.93 -26.97 50.77
CA THR A 7 17.75 -26.72 49.57
C THR A 7 18.20 -28.04 48.89
N PRO A 8 19.28 -28.10 48.08
CA PRO A 8 19.29 -27.87 46.63
C PRO A 8 19.82 -29.10 45.84
N ARG A 9 19.63 -29.17 44.51
CA ARG A 9 20.38 -30.14 43.67
C ARG A 9 20.79 -29.59 42.30
N SER A 10 22.10 -29.39 42.18
CA SER A 10 23.02 -29.46 41.02
C SER A 10 22.50 -29.26 39.58
N ARG A 11 22.98 -28.15 38.99
CA ARG A 11 23.63 -27.98 37.67
C ARG A 11 23.55 -29.14 36.68
N HIS A 12 23.10 -28.83 35.45
CA HIS A 12 23.84 -29.20 34.22
C HIS A 12 23.57 -28.19 33.09
N PHE A 13 24.64 -27.49 32.68
CA PHE A 13 24.75 -26.67 31.50
C PHE A 13 24.70 -27.56 30.24
N TRP A 14 23.84 -27.22 29.27
CA TRP A 14 23.96 -27.70 27.90
C TRP A 14 24.47 -26.56 27.01
N THR A 15 25.77 -26.56 26.75
CA THR A 15 26.39 -25.79 25.66
C THR A 15 26.71 -26.77 24.53
N ARG A 16 25.88 -26.81 23.49
CA ARG A 16 26.24 -27.51 22.24
C ARG A 16 27.18 -26.61 21.44
N ARG A 17 28.46 -26.96 21.48
CA ARG A 17 29.53 -26.45 20.62
C ARG A 17 29.56 -27.35 19.39
N CYS A 18 29.24 -26.83 18.20
CA CYS A 18 29.45 -27.56 16.95
C CYS A 18 30.96 -27.58 16.65
N SER A 19 31.58 -28.76 16.73
CA SER A 19 32.95 -29.00 16.29
C SER A 19 32.97 -29.44 14.82
N VAL A 20 33.73 -28.70 14.02
CA VAL A 20 34.20 -29.08 12.70
C VAL A 20 35.25 -30.18 12.84
N GLY A 21 35.16 -31.23 12.02
CA GLY A 21 36.31 -32.07 11.69
C GLY A 21 36.06 -33.57 11.66
N SER A 22 36.71 -34.21 10.68
CA SER A 22 36.97 -35.66 10.51
C SER A 22 35.90 -36.52 9.83
N ALA A 23 35.78 -36.36 8.51
CA ALA A 23 35.38 -37.44 7.60
C ALA A 23 36.52 -37.72 6.61
N TRP A 24 37.66 -38.14 7.16
CA TRP A 24 38.70 -38.86 6.45
C TRP A 24 38.76 -40.25 7.10
N VAL A 25 38.96 -41.29 6.31
CA VAL A 25 38.94 -42.72 6.68
C VAL A 25 37.57 -43.41 6.52
N ALA A 26 37.18 -43.67 5.28
CA ALA A 26 36.41 -44.85 4.87
C ALA A 26 36.37 -44.97 3.33
N LEU A 27 37.53 -45.01 2.67
CA LEU A 27 37.65 -45.23 1.22
C LEU A 27 38.90 -46.10 0.96
N SER A 28 38.85 -47.38 1.32
CA SER A 28 39.97 -48.30 1.05
C SER A 28 39.60 -49.78 0.86
N SER A 29 38.37 -50.12 0.43
CA SER A 29 38.06 -51.54 0.16
C SER A 29 37.17 -51.83 -1.05
N TRP A 30 37.06 -50.93 -2.03
CA TRP A 30 36.36 -51.18 -3.29
C TRP A 30 37.22 -50.80 -4.50
N SER A 31 38.21 -51.65 -4.83
CA SER A 31 38.91 -51.57 -6.13
C SER A 31 39.52 -52.90 -6.53
N SER A 32 38.69 -53.91 -6.76
CA SER A 32 39.13 -55.16 -7.39
C SER A 32 38.06 -55.78 -8.27
N GLN A 33 37.43 -54.97 -9.11
CA GLN A 33 36.68 -55.47 -10.27
C GLN A 33 36.38 -54.30 -11.20
N LEU A 34 37.26 -54.10 -12.19
CA LEU A 34 37.01 -53.44 -13.47
C LEU A 34 38.33 -53.47 -14.26
N ARG A 35 38.67 -54.66 -14.75
CA ARG A 35 39.71 -54.86 -15.75
C ARG A 35 39.04 -55.50 -16.96
N THR A 36 38.53 -54.69 -17.90
CA THR A 36 38.41 -55.03 -19.33
C THR A 36 38.06 -53.80 -20.17
N SER A 37 38.86 -53.61 -21.23
CA SER A 37 38.68 -52.79 -22.44
C SER A 37 38.38 -51.28 -22.30
N SER A 38 39.44 -50.49 -22.41
CA SER A 38 39.37 -49.09 -22.84
C SER A 38 39.20 -49.00 -24.37
N SER A 39 38.05 -48.52 -24.85
CA SER A 39 38.01 -47.82 -26.15
C SER A 39 38.23 -46.33 -25.88
N VAL A 40 39.35 -45.80 -26.38
CA VAL A 40 39.83 -44.43 -26.13
C VAL A 40 38.93 -43.36 -26.77
N ALA A 41 38.01 -43.74 -27.65
CA ALA A 41 37.22 -42.83 -28.47
C ALA A 41 36.07 -42.10 -27.72
N ASN A 42 35.60 -42.60 -26.57
CA ASN A 42 34.34 -42.12 -25.97
C ASN A 42 34.50 -41.30 -24.67
N ARG A 43 35.74 -40.93 -24.28
CA ARG A 43 35.97 -40.10 -23.07
C ARG A 43 35.81 -38.60 -23.33
N ARG A 44 35.98 -38.14 -24.58
CA ARG A 44 35.85 -36.71 -24.94
C ARG A 44 34.39 -36.24 -25.07
N THR A 45 33.48 -37.14 -25.45
CA THR A 45 32.04 -36.88 -25.60
C THR A 45 31.32 -36.84 -24.26
N THR A 46 31.69 -37.72 -23.33
CA THR A 46 31.05 -37.81 -22.01
C THR A 46 31.44 -36.65 -21.08
N MET A 47 32.71 -36.19 -21.11
CA MET A 47 33.13 -35.00 -20.36
C MET A 47 32.51 -33.70 -20.91
N ARG A 48 32.31 -33.60 -22.24
CA ARG A 48 31.62 -32.44 -22.85
C ARG A 48 30.15 -32.34 -22.44
N ARG A 49 29.46 -33.47 -22.24
CA ARG A 49 28.05 -33.50 -21.84
C ARG A 49 27.82 -33.10 -20.37
N ILE A 50 28.73 -33.48 -19.47
CA ILE A 50 28.66 -33.08 -18.05
C ILE A 50 29.03 -31.60 -17.89
N ALA A 51 30.02 -31.12 -18.65
CA ALA A 51 30.36 -29.70 -18.69
C ALA A 51 29.20 -28.84 -19.22
N LEU A 52 28.43 -29.33 -20.21
CA LEU A 52 27.28 -28.59 -20.74
C LEU A 52 26.10 -28.51 -19.77
N ILE A 53 25.87 -29.54 -18.94
CA ILE A 53 24.79 -29.54 -17.93
C ILE A 53 25.17 -28.66 -16.73
N LEU A 54 26.45 -28.60 -16.34
CA LEU A 54 26.92 -27.63 -15.34
C LEU A 54 26.95 -26.19 -15.86
N LEU A 55 27.18 -25.97 -17.17
CA LEU A 55 27.11 -24.63 -17.78
C LEU A 55 25.66 -24.14 -17.98
N LEU A 56 24.70 -25.06 -18.12
CA LEU A 56 23.27 -24.72 -18.20
C LEU A 56 22.66 -24.45 -16.81
N ALA A 57 23.26 -24.94 -15.73
CA ALA A 57 22.77 -24.73 -14.36
C ALA A 57 23.08 -23.33 -13.80
N THR A 58 23.98 -22.56 -14.44
CA THR A 58 24.35 -21.19 -14.01
C THR A 58 23.56 -20.09 -14.69
N ALA A 59 22.63 -20.40 -15.61
CA ALA A 59 21.92 -19.40 -16.41
C ALA A 59 20.48 -19.11 -15.94
N VAL A 60 19.99 -19.76 -14.88
CA VAL A 60 18.78 -19.30 -14.17
C VAL A 60 19.20 -18.33 -13.07
N GLY A 61 19.92 -17.28 -13.46
CA GLY A 61 19.99 -16.07 -12.66
C GLY A 61 18.57 -15.53 -12.61
N GLY A 62 17.83 -15.93 -11.58
CA GLY A 62 16.48 -15.47 -11.35
C GLY A 62 16.47 -13.96 -11.50
N VAL A 63 15.60 -13.47 -12.37
CA VAL A 63 15.24 -12.06 -12.39
C VAL A 63 14.68 -11.80 -10.99
N ALA A 64 15.53 -11.34 -10.08
CA ALA A 64 15.06 -10.87 -8.80
C ALA A 64 14.17 -9.68 -9.14
N HIS A 65 12.85 -9.92 -9.15
CA HIS A 65 11.90 -8.83 -9.05
C HIS A 65 12.35 -8.04 -7.84
N ALA A 66 12.97 -6.87 -8.08
CA ALA A 66 13.37 -5.97 -7.04
C ALA A 66 12.10 -5.70 -6.23
N GLN A 67 12.03 -6.29 -5.03
CA GLN A 67 10.85 -6.11 -4.20
C GLN A 67 10.78 -4.63 -3.88
N ASP A 68 9.63 -4.02 -4.18
CA ASP A 68 9.41 -2.62 -3.86
C ASP A 68 9.45 -2.47 -2.34
N THR A 69 10.55 -1.91 -1.84
CA THR A 69 10.82 -1.74 -0.41
C THR A 69 10.10 -0.52 0.18
N ARG A 70 9.43 0.27 -0.66
CA ARG A 70 8.72 1.46 -0.20
C ARG A 70 7.52 1.06 0.66
N PRO A 71 7.25 1.80 1.75
CA PRO A 71 6.09 1.54 2.58
C PRO A 71 4.80 1.69 1.74
N GLY A 72 3.98 0.64 1.78
CA GLY A 72 2.66 0.63 1.17
C GLY A 72 1.71 1.54 1.93
N VAL A 73 0.99 2.44 1.25
CA VAL A 73 -0.05 3.28 1.85
C VAL A 73 -1.34 3.08 1.10
N ALA A 74 -2.42 2.83 1.84
CA ALA A 74 -3.77 2.69 1.33
C ALA A 74 -4.70 3.67 2.04
N VAL A 75 -5.70 4.16 1.30
CA VAL A 75 -6.67 5.15 1.78
C VAL A 75 -8.06 4.59 1.60
N LEU A 76 -8.80 4.46 2.70
CA LEU A 76 -10.21 4.09 2.68
C LEU A 76 -11.07 5.29 2.26
N PRO A 77 -12.27 5.06 1.69
CA PRO A 77 -13.29 6.10 1.60
C PRO A 77 -13.48 6.78 2.95
N PHE A 78 -13.63 8.10 2.93
CA PHE A 78 -13.87 8.86 4.15
C PHE A 78 -15.34 8.74 4.57
N GLU A 79 -15.58 8.91 5.86
CA GLU A 79 -16.92 8.88 6.45
C GLU A 79 -17.49 10.29 6.59
N ASN A 80 -18.78 10.47 6.29
CA ASN A 80 -19.46 11.72 6.58
C ASN A 80 -19.88 11.73 8.06
N GLY A 81 -19.24 12.57 8.88
CA GLY A 81 -19.46 12.68 10.32
C GLY A 81 -20.66 13.52 10.74
N GLY A 82 -21.65 13.72 9.86
CA GLY A 82 -22.86 14.51 10.14
C GLY A 82 -22.86 15.90 9.48
N SER A 83 -22.44 15.99 8.23
CA SER A 83 -22.49 17.22 7.43
C SER A 83 -23.91 17.72 7.21
N TYR A 84 -24.11 19.03 7.22
CA TYR A 84 -25.39 19.70 7.00
C TYR A 84 -25.39 20.39 5.63
N GLY A 85 -26.42 20.12 4.83
CA GLY A 85 -26.56 20.63 3.46
C GLY A 85 -27.69 19.89 2.72
N LYS A 86 -28.08 20.38 1.54
CA LYS A 86 -29.21 19.82 0.78
C LYS A 86 -28.87 18.61 -0.09
N ASP A 87 -27.59 18.27 -0.22
CA ASP A 87 -27.13 17.38 -1.28
C ASP A 87 -26.47 16.12 -0.72
N LYS A 88 -27.29 15.16 -0.25
CA LYS A 88 -26.80 13.88 0.30
C LYS A 88 -25.90 13.12 -0.67
N GLU A 89 -26.24 13.15 -1.96
CA GLU A 89 -25.45 12.52 -3.01
C GLU A 89 -24.06 13.17 -3.13
N ASP A 90 -23.94 14.48 -2.91
CA ASP A 90 -22.65 15.17 -2.93
C ASP A 90 -21.77 14.73 -1.77
N PHE A 91 -22.36 14.52 -0.59
CA PHE A 91 -21.61 13.96 0.52
C PHE A 91 -21.17 12.52 0.23
N GLU A 92 -22.04 11.67 -0.33
CA GLU A 92 -21.64 10.30 -0.72
C GLU A 92 -20.52 10.29 -1.76
N ALA A 93 -20.60 11.19 -2.75
CA ALA A 93 -19.54 11.39 -3.72
C ALA A 93 -18.23 11.84 -3.04
N LEU A 94 -18.30 12.83 -2.14
CA LEU A 94 -17.13 13.38 -1.45
C LEU A 94 -16.38 12.35 -0.61
N ARG A 95 -17.06 11.34 -0.05
CA ARG A 95 -16.40 10.23 0.66
C ARG A 95 -15.32 9.57 -0.18
N LYS A 96 -15.65 9.28 -1.44
CA LYS A 96 -14.75 8.68 -2.45
C LYS A 96 -13.80 9.72 -3.02
N GLY A 97 -14.30 10.93 -3.26
CA GLY A 97 -13.54 12.08 -3.73
C GLY A 97 -12.35 12.43 -2.84
N ILE A 98 -12.58 12.62 -1.54
CA ILE A 98 -11.55 12.94 -0.54
C ILE A 98 -10.48 11.86 -0.51
N ALA A 99 -10.87 10.59 -0.49
CA ALA A 99 -9.93 9.47 -0.55
C ALA A 99 -9.10 9.49 -1.84
N GLY A 100 -9.75 9.67 -3.00
CA GLY A 100 -9.08 9.74 -4.30
C GLY A 100 -8.12 10.93 -4.42
N MET A 101 -8.49 12.10 -3.91
CA MET A 101 -7.63 13.28 -3.88
C MET A 101 -6.46 13.10 -2.92
N LEU A 102 -6.72 12.59 -1.71
CA LEU A 102 -5.66 12.31 -0.75
C LEU A 102 -4.66 11.30 -1.32
N LEU A 103 -5.14 10.23 -1.97
CA LEU A 103 -4.29 9.28 -2.68
C LEU A 103 -3.43 9.98 -3.74
N SER A 104 -4.01 10.92 -4.48
CA SER A 104 -3.30 11.66 -5.54
C SER A 104 -2.27 12.67 -5.00
N GLU A 105 -2.52 13.27 -3.84
CA GLU A 105 -1.54 14.10 -3.15
C GLU A 105 -0.38 13.26 -2.60
N LEU A 106 -0.69 12.09 -2.04
CA LEU A 106 0.33 11.14 -1.58
C LEU A 106 1.15 10.57 -2.74
N SER A 107 0.55 10.41 -3.94
CA SER A 107 1.22 9.80 -5.11
C SER A 107 2.36 10.63 -5.67
N GLN A 108 2.39 11.92 -5.34
CA GLN A 108 3.46 12.81 -5.73
C GLN A 108 4.79 12.44 -5.08
N ASN A 109 4.74 11.70 -3.96
CA ASN A 109 5.92 11.28 -3.22
C ASN A 109 6.46 9.93 -3.71
N PRO A 110 7.64 9.90 -4.35
CA PRO A 110 8.21 8.64 -4.86
C PRO A 110 8.67 7.69 -3.75
N ALA A 111 8.78 8.15 -2.51
CA ALA A 111 9.26 7.37 -1.38
C ALA A 111 8.23 6.38 -0.83
N ILE A 112 6.97 6.45 -1.28
CA ILE A 112 5.91 5.53 -0.87
C ILE A 112 5.40 4.73 -2.06
N ARG A 113 4.87 3.55 -1.78
CA ARG A 113 4.08 2.79 -2.76
C ARG A 113 2.61 2.97 -2.41
N LEU A 114 1.83 3.47 -3.35
CA LEU A 114 0.39 3.55 -3.15
C LEU A 114 -0.30 2.27 -3.57
N VAL A 115 -1.37 1.96 -2.84
CA VAL A 115 -2.33 0.95 -3.24
C VAL A 115 -3.42 1.61 -4.08
N ASP A 116 -3.77 0.99 -5.20
CA ASP A 116 -4.82 1.50 -6.08
C ASP A 116 -6.17 1.52 -5.37
N ARG A 117 -6.91 2.61 -5.58
CA ARG A 117 -8.28 2.80 -5.06
C ARG A 117 -9.22 1.66 -5.48
N GLU A 118 -9.11 1.19 -6.73
CA GLU A 118 -9.97 0.14 -7.29
C GLU A 118 -9.76 -1.20 -6.57
N GLN A 119 -8.53 -1.51 -6.14
CA GLN A 119 -8.24 -2.71 -5.34
C GLN A 119 -8.90 -2.61 -3.96
N ILE A 120 -8.83 -1.44 -3.32
CA ILE A 120 -9.50 -1.19 -2.03
C ILE A 120 -11.02 -1.31 -2.17
N GLN A 121 -11.60 -0.69 -3.19
CA GLN A 121 -13.05 -0.75 -3.43
C GLN A 121 -13.52 -2.19 -3.65
N LYS A 122 -12.79 -2.96 -4.47
CA LYS A 122 -13.10 -4.38 -4.70
C LYS A 122 -13.12 -5.20 -3.40
N LEU A 123 -12.13 -5.01 -2.53
CA LEU A 123 -12.10 -5.72 -1.23
C LEU A 123 -13.24 -5.30 -0.30
N LEU A 124 -13.61 -4.01 -0.31
CA LEU A 124 -14.76 -3.53 0.45
C LEU A 124 -16.04 -4.21 -0.01
N ASP A 125 -16.24 -4.32 -1.33
CA ASP A 125 -17.41 -4.96 -1.93
C ASP A 125 -17.43 -6.48 -1.65
N GLU A 126 -16.29 -7.17 -1.80
CA GLU A 126 -16.15 -8.61 -1.53
C GLU A 126 -16.45 -9.00 -0.08
N HIS A 127 -16.11 -8.13 0.88
CA HIS A 127 -16.35 -8.36 2.30
C HIS A 127 -17.66 -7.76 2.82
N GLY A 128 -18.50 -7.20 1.94
CA GLY A 128 -19.76 -6.54 2.33
C GLY A 128 -19.54 -5.33 3.25
N LEU A 129 -18.34 -4.75 3.21
CA LEU A 129 -17.97 -3.56 3.95
C LEU A 129 -18.35 -2.35 3.10
N THR A 130 -19.64 -2.03 3.07
CA THR A 130 -20.09 -0.80 2.43
C THR A 130 -19.58 0.40 3.22
N ALA A 131 -19.32 1.50 2.51
CA ALA A 131 -18.80 2.72 3.13
C ALA A 131 -19.62 3.13 4.37
N SER A 132 -20.94 2.92 4.40
CA SER A 132 -21.81 3.28 5.53
C SER A 132 -21.43 2.69 6.90
N ASN A 133 -20.62 1.62 6.94
CA ASN A 133 -20.10 1.09 8.20
C ASN A 133 -18.70 1.66 8.45
N SER A 134 -18.59 2.55 9.44
CA SER A 134 -17.30 3.07 9.92
C SER A 134 -16.32 1.91 10.15
N VAL A 135 -15.29 1.84 9.31
CA VAL A 135 -14.28 0.79 9.39
C VAL A 135 -13.40 1.05 10.61
N ASP A 136 -13.40 0.09 11.54
CA ASP A 136 -12.54 0.14 12.72
C ASP A 136 -11.07 -0.14 12.38
N ALA A 137 -10.16 0.09 13.33
CA ALA A 137 -8.73 -0.07 13.10
C ALA A 137 -8.34 -1.52 12.79
N GLN A 138 -9.02 -2.50 13.39
CA GLN A 138 -8.74 -3.91 13.17
C GLN A 138 -9.13 -4.35 11.76
N THR A 139 -10.31 -3.93 11.29
CA THR A 139 -10.81 -4.22 9.96
C THR A 139 -9.96 -3.52 8.90
N ALA A 140 -9.62 -2.25 9.12
CA ALA A 140 -8.70 -1.52 8.26
C ALA A 140 -7.34 -2.22 8.16
N ALA A 141 -6.75 -2.65 9.28
CA ALA A 141 -5.50 -3.41 9.27
C ALA A 141 -5.62 -4.75 8.51
N ARG A 142 -6.73 -5.48 8.67
CA ARG A 142 -6.96 -6.72 7.89
C ARG A 142 -7.01 -6.45 6.39
N LEU A 143 -7.77 -5.44 5.95
CA LEU A 143 -7.81 -5.02 4.55
C LEU A 143 -6.42 -4.58 4.06
N GLY A 144 -5.69 -3.84 4.90
CA GLY A 144 -4.31 -3.41 4.64
C GLY A 144 -3.37 -4.59 4.36
N LYS A 145 -3.48 -5.68 5.12
CA LYS A 145 -2.69 -6.90 4.88
C LYS A 145 -2.98 -7.52 3.51
N LEU A 146 -4.24 -7.51 3.08
CA LEU A 146 -4.65 -8.07 1.78
C LEU A 146 -4.07 -7.29 0.59
N VAL A 147 -3.95 -5.97 0.72
CA VAL A 147 -3.37 -5.10 -0.32
C VAL A 147 -1.87 -4.82 -0.14
N GLY A 148 -1.25 -5.45 0.87
CA GLY A 148 0.14 -5.23 1.23
C GLY A 148 0.44 -3.79 1.68
N ALA A 149 -0.52 -3.07 2.24
CA ALA A 149 -0.27 -1.76 2.83
C ALA A 149 0.44 -1.92 4.19
N ARG A 150 1.38 -1.02 4.48
CA ARG A 150 1.97 -0.84 5.81
C ARG A 150 1.12 0.12 6.65
N TYR A 151 0.58 1.15 6.00
CA TYR A 151 -0.29 2.13 6.64
C TYR A 151 -1.64 2.18 5.96
N MET A 152 -2.69 2.19 6.78
CA MET A 152 -4.06 2.43 6.34
C MET A 152 -4.50 3.80 6.83
N ILE A 153 -5.04 4.60 5.92
CA ILE A 153 -5.61 5.91 6.23
C ILE A 153 -7.13 5.78 6.21
N ALA A 154 -7.75 6.07 7.34
CA ALA A 154 -9.21 6.10 7.50
C ALA A 154 -9.60 7.41 8.14
N GLY A 155 -10.71 8.03 7.76
CA GLY A 155 -11.05 9.33 8.30
C GLY A 155 -12.51 9.69 8.20
N THR A 156 -12.84 10.82 8.81
CA THR A 156 -14.14 11.45 8.77
C THR A 156 -14.00 12.87 8.24
N PHE A 157 -15.04 13.38 7.58
CA PHE A 157 -15.17 14.79 7.27
C PHE A 157 -16.51 15.32 7.76
N ILE A 158 -16.57 16.63 8.00
CA ILE A 158 -17.79 17.34 8.38
C ILE A 158 -17.83 18.66 7.60
N ASP A 159 -18.94 18.95 6.93
CA ASP A 159 -19.29 20.26 6.39
C ASP A 159 -20.43 20.87 7.22
N LEU A 160 -20.13 21.93 7.97
CA LEU A 160 -21.12 22.69 8.73
C LEU A 160 -21.34 24.05 8.05
N TYR A 161 -22.29 24.10 7.12
CA TYR A 161 -22.64 25.34 6.40
C TYR A 161 -21.45 26.04 5.73
N GLY A 162 -20.47 25.27 5.23
CA GLY A 162 -19.26 25.76 4.59
C GLY A 162 -18.01 25.72 5.48
N ASP A 163 -18.13 25.44 6.78
CA ASP A 163 -17.00 25.10 7.65
C ASP A 163 -16.67 23.61 7.47
N PHE A 164 -15.65 23.35 6.66
CA PHE A 164 -15.24 22.03 6.20
C PHE A 164 -13.99 21.56 6.95
N ARG A 165 -14.10 20.40 7.60
CA ARG A 165 -13.05 19.81 8.43
C ARG A 165 -12.86 18.34 8.11
N ILE A 166 -11.61 17.87 8.18
CA ILE A 166 -11.24 16.48 7.95
C ILE A 166 -10.37 15.99 9.10
N ASP A 167 -10.72 14.83 9.65
CA ASP A 167 -9.91 14.08 10.61
C ASP A 167 -9.50 12.75 9.98
N ALA A 168 -8.19 12.53 9.80
CA ALA A 168 -7.61 11.31 9.29
C ALA A 168 -6.87 10.55 10.40
N ARG A 169 -7.06 9.24 10.46
CA ARG A 169 -6.41 8.31 11.37
C ARG A 169 -5.40 7.50 10.58
N ILE A 170 -4.17 7.49 11.05
CA ILE A 170 -3.10 6.66 10.51
C ILE A 170 -3.07 5.38 11.33
N ILE A 171 -3.31 4.25 10.66
CA ILE A 171 -3.37 2.93 11.28
C ILE A 171 -2.16 2.14 10.80
N ASP A 172 -1.37 1.63 11.74
CA ASP A 172 -0.31 0.69 11.43
C ASP A 172 -0.92 -0.70 11.19
N VAL A 173 -0.68 -1.26 10.01
CA VAL A 173 -1.30 -2.52 9.58
C VAL A 173 -0.75 -3.72 10.34
N GLU A 174 0.50 -3.64 10.80
CA GLU A 174 1.15 -4.72 11.52
C GLU A 174 0.58 -4.83 12.94
N THR A 175 0.51 -3.71 13.66
CA THR A 175 0.04 -3.66 15.06
C THR A 175 -1.46 -3.45 15.19
N SER A 176 -2.15 -3.02 14.13
CA SER A 176 -3.57 -2.60 14.13
C SER A 176 -3.86 -1.40 15.06
N GLU A 177 -2.84 -0.62 15.40
CA GLU A 177 -2.97 0.55 16.27
C GLU A 177 -3.12 1.84 15.46
N ILE A 178 -3.90 2.78 16.02
CA ILE A 178 -3.95 4.15 15.52
C ILE A 178 -2.71 4.88 16.05
N ILE A 179 -1.70 5.04 15.20
CA ILE A 179 -0.44 5.70 15.58
C ILE A 179 -0.62 7.21 15.75
N LYS A 180 -1.53 7.80 14.96
CA LYS A 180 -1.79 9.24 14.98
C LYS A 180 -3.17 9.57 14.43
N VAL A 181 -3.81 10.58 15.02
CA VAL A 181 -4.94 11.29 14.43
C VAL A 181 -4.44 12.65 13.94
N VAL A 182 -4.68 12.91 12.66
CA VAL A 182 -4.34 14.12 11.93
C VAL A 182 -5.62 14.89 11.68
N LYS A 183 -5.66 16.14 12.10
CA LYS A 183 -6.76 17.07 11.78
C LYS A 183 -6.33 17.97 10.64
N SER A 184 -7.28 18.49 9.88
CA SER A 184 -7.03 19.56 8.92
C SER A 184 -6.45 20.82 9.59
N ASP A 185 -5.84 21.70 8.80
CA ASP A 185 -5.33 22.97 9.34
C ASP A 185 -6.50 23.81 9.90
N PRO A 186 -6.45 24.24 11.18
CA PRO A 186 -7.52 25.06 11.76
C PRO A 186 -7.68 26.43 11.09
N LYS A 187 -6.72 26.87 10.26
CA LYS A 187 -6.81 28.08 9.45
C LYS A 187 -7.46 27.84 8.09
N LEU A 188 -7.59 26.59 7.66
CA LEU A 188 -8.21 26.19 6.40
C LEU A 188 -9.52 25.48 6.71
N THR A 189 -10.57 26.26 6.94
CA THR A 189 -11.91 25.76 7.26
C THR A 189 -12.95 26.08 6.20
N ASP A 190 -12.67 26.97 5.26
CA ASP A 190 -13.63 27.30 4.20
C ASP A 190 -13.71 26.15 3.17
N ARG A 191 -14.91 25.63 2.92
CA ARG A 191 -15.20 24.64 1.86
C ARG A 191 -14.69 25.04 0.48
N LYS A 192 -14.64 26.34 0.17
CA LYS A 192 -14.06 26.85 -1.08
C LYS A 192 -12.57 26.53 -1.21
N GLN A 193 -11.91 26.26 -0.08
CA GLN A 193 -10.50 25.86 0.00
C GLN A 193 -10.36 24.37 0.27
N MET A 194 -11.41 23.56 0.08
CA MET A 194 -11.40 22.11 0.36
C MET A 194 -10.19 21.39 -0.24
N PHE A 195 -9.76 21.75 -1.45
CA PHE A 195 -8.55 21.16 -2.03
C PHE A 195 -7.32 21.41 -1.13
N ARG A 196 -7.11 22.65 -0.67
CA ARG A 196 -6.04 23.01 0.28
C ARG A 196 -6.17 22.28 1.62
N VAL A 197 -7.40 22.10 2.11
CA VAL A 197 -7.68 21.31 3.31
C VAL A 197 -7.14 19.88 3.13
N ILE A 198 -7.44 19.23 2.00
CA ILE A 198 -6.98 17.88 1.69
C ILE A 198 -5.45 17.83 1.54
N GLN A 199 -4.84 18.81 0.87
CA GLN A 199 -3.37 18.91 0.78
C GLN A 199 -2.74 18.98 2.18
N SER A 200 -3.30 19.80 3.09
CA SER A 200 -2.81 19.92 4.46
C SER A 200 -2.90 18.60 5.24
N VAL A 201 -3.96 17.81 5.00
CA VAL A 201 -4.11 16.48 5.58
C VAL A 201 -3.06 15.53 5.01
N GLY A 202 -2.81 15.54 3.70
CA GLY A 202 -1.76 14.74 3.07
C GLY A 202 -0.37 15.00 3.65
N GLU A 203 0.01 16.27 3.79
CA GLU A 203 1.29 16.67 4.41
C GLU A 203 1.41 16.16 5.86
N ARG A 204 0.36 16.35 6.65
CA ARG A 204 0.33 15.92 8.05
C ARG A 204 0.24 14.40 8.21
N VAL A 205 -0.36 13.69 7.27
CA VAL A 205 -0.36 12.22 7.23
C VAL A 205 1.06 11.70 6.99
N MET A 206 1.79 12.29 6.03
CA MET A 206 3.18 11.92 5.77
C MET A 206 4.09 12.16 6.99
N ASP A 207 3.93 13.31 7.65
CA ASP A 207 4.65 13.64 8.88
C ASP A 207 4.28 12.70 10.04
N GLY A 208 2.98 12.48 10.27
CA GLY A 208 2.47 11.61 11.34
C GLY A 208 2.87 10.14 11.17
N ALA A 209 2.99 9.67 9.93
CA ALA A 209 3.50 8.35 9.59
C ALA A 209 5.04 8.27 9.57
N LYS A 210 5.73 9.40 9.81
CA LYS A 210 7.19 9.53 9.74
C LYS A 210 7.78 9.06 8.40
N LEU A 211 7.04 9.31 7.32
CA LEU A 211 7.44 8.97 5.96
C LEU A 211 8.37 10.05 5.40
N SER A 212 9.26 9.66 4.49
CA SER A 212 10.19 10.60 3.88
C SER A 212 9.43 11.75 3.20
N PRO A 213 9.78 13.01 3.46
CA PRO A 213 9.07 14.14 2.88
C PRO A 213 9.30 14.24 1.37
N LEU A 214 8.39 14.92 0.70
CA LEU A 214 8.51 15.21 -0.73
C LEU A 214 9.73 16.13 -0.97
N PRO A 215 10.57 15.89 -2.00
CA PRO A 215 11.68 16.79 -2.31
C PRO A 215 11.18 18.24 -2.51
N ALA A 216 11.90 19.23 -1.98
CA ALA A 216 11.45 20.62 -1.92
C ALA A 216 10.96 21.19 -3.27
N ALA A 217 11.66 20.87 -4.36
CA ALA A 217 11.26 21.29 -5.71
C ALA A 217 9.88 20.73 -6.13
N LYS A 218 9.58 19.47 -5.80
CA LYS A 218 8.27 18.85 -6.05
C LYS A 218 7.23 19.38 -5.07
N ALA A 219 7.60 19.58 -3.81
CA ALA A 219 6.68 20.12 -2.79
C ALA A 219 6.15 21.49 -3.17
N GLN A 220 6.97 22.37 -3.74
CA GLN A 220 6.51 23.66 -4.23
C GLN A 220 5.50 23.53 -5.37
N ALA A 221 5.75 22.64 -6.34
CA ALA A 221 4.84 22.41 -7.45
C ALA A 221 3.49 21.83 -6.99
N VAL A 222 3.51 20.86 -6.06
CA VAL A 222 2.29 20.28 -5.47
C VAL A 222 1.50 21.34 -4.71
N ARG A 223 2.17 22.17 -3.89
CA ARG A 223 1.55 23.29 -3.17
C ARG A 223 1.09 24.43 -4.07
N ALA A 224 1.53 24.50 -5.33
CA ALA A 224 1.04 25.49 -6.28
C ALA A 224 -0.27 25.05 -6.94
N ARG A 225 -0.60 23.75 -6.90
CA ARG A 225 -1.88 23.25 -7.41
C ARG A 225 -3.03 23.87 -6.61
N ASN A 226 -4.07 24.27 -7.33
CA ASN A 226 -5.31 24.75 -6.74
C ASN A 226 -6.49 24.28 -7.58
N VAL A 227 -6.96 23.06 -7.30
CA VAL A 227 -8.12 22.50 -8.00
C VAL A 227 -9.39 23.20 -7.51
N PRO A 228 -10.21 23.77 -8.40
CA PRO A 228 -11.48 24.39 -8.01
C PRO A 228 -12.41 23.40 -7.32
N THR A 229 -13.14 23.84 -6.29
CA THR A 229 -14.12 23.03 -5.55
C THR A 229 -15.14 22.36 -6.47
N GLU A 230 -15.56 23.04 -7.54
CA GLU A 230 -16.48 22.47 -8.53
C GLU A 230 -15.87 21.26 -9.25
N ALA A 231 -14.64 21.38 -9.76
CA ALA A 231 -13.95 20.27 -10.41
C ALA A 231 -13.77 19.09 -9.45
N VAL A 232 -13.48 19.38 -8.18
CA VAL A 232 -13.41 18.36 -7.12
C VAL A 232 -14.75 17.64 -6.93
N ALA A 233 -15.86 18.36 -6.84
CA ALA A 233 -17.19 17.76 -6.67
C ALA A 233 -17.56 16.88 -7.88
N LEU A 234 -17.27 17.34 -9.09
CA LEU A 234 -17.51 16.59 -10.33
C LEU A 234 -16.67 15.31 -10.38
N TYR A 235 -15.37 15.39 -10.05
CA TYR A 235 -14.50 14.22 -9.94
C TYR A 235 -15.01 13.23 -8.88
N SER A 236 -15.48 13.73 -7.75
CA SER A 236 -16.05 12.92 -6.67
C SER A 236 -17.28 12.14 -7.14
N ARG A 237 -18.18 12.78 -7.90
CA ARG A 237 -19.35 12.10 -8.52
C ARG A 237 -18.92 11.09 -9.58
N ALA A 238 -17.89 11.38 -10.36
CA ALA A 238 -17.35 10.44 -11.33
C ALA A 238 -16.87 9.13 -10.66
N LEU A 239 -16.16 9.24 -9.54
CA LEU A 239 -15.73 8.09 -8.74
C LEU A 239 -16.92 7.31 -8.16
N LEU A 240 -17.94 8.02 -7.66
CA LEU A 240 -19.15 7.39 -7.13
C LEU A 240 -19.83 6.51 -8.19
N TYR A 241 -20.05 7.06 -9.38
CA TYR A 241 -20.70 6.33 -10.46
C TYR A 241 -19.83 5.23 -11.04
N GLN A 242 -18.52 5.44 -11.12
CA GLN A 242 -17.58 4.40 -11.52
C GLN A 242 -17.70 3.17 -10.62
N ASP A 243 -17.77 3.39 -9.30
CA ASP A 243 -17.85 2.29 -8.34
C ASP A 243 -19.22 1.63 -8.29
N GLN A 244 -20.28 2.34 -8.68
CA GLN A 244 -21.61 1.75 -8.87
C GLN A 244 -21.72 0.93 -10.17
N GLY A 245 -20.67 0.91 -10.99
CA GLY A 245 -20.68 0.28 -12.31
C GLY A 245 -21.38 1.11 -13.39
N ASP A 246 -21.84 2.33 -13.07
CA ASP A 246 -22.45 3.25 -14.03
C ASP A 246 -21.36 4.00 -14.80
N LYS A 247 -20.78 3.28 -15.76
CA LYS A 247 -19.68 3.77 -16.59
C LYS A 247 -20.06 5.03 -17.39
N GLN A 248 -21.32 5.14 -17.82
CA GLN A 248 -21.77 6.26 -18.63
C GLN A 248 -21.81 7.55 -17.82
N ARG A 249 -22.48 7.55 -16.65
CA ARG A 249 -22.49 8.73 -15.77
C ARG A 249 -21.09 9.06 -15.27
N ALA A 250 -20.27 8.05 -14.96
CA ALA A 250 -18.88 8.28 -14.56
C ALA A 250 -18.09 9.06 -15.63
N ILE A 251 -18.18 8.65 -16.90
CA ILE A 251 -17.54 9.34 -18.03
C ILE A 251 -18.03 10.79 -18.14
N GLU A 252 -19.34 11.02 -18.04
CA GLU A 252 -19.92 12.36 -18.11
C GLU A 252 -19.36 13.29 -17.02
N PHE A 253 -19.29 12.81 -15.78
CA PHE A 253 -18.75 13.59 -14.68
C PHE A 253 -17.24 13.82 -14.78
N TYR A 254 -16.47 12.84 -15.29
CA TYR A 254 -15.06 13.07 -15.60
C TYR A 254 -14.88 14.14 -16.68
N ASP A 255 -15.65 14.08 -17.77
CA ASP A 255 -15.60 15.10 -18.82
C ASP A 255 -15.97 16.49 -18.27
N GLN A 256 -16.96 16.59 -17.39
CA GLN A 256 -17.32 17.85 -16.72
C GLN A 256 -16.21 18.35 -15.79
N ALA A 257 -15.58 17.48 -15.00
CA ALA A 257 -14.46 17.85 -14.14
C ALA A 257 -13.27 18.40 -14.95
N ILE A 258 -12.98 17.79 -16.10
CA ILE A 258 -11.93 18.24 -17.03
C ILE A 258 -12.32 19.56 -17.71
N LYS A 259 -13.60 19.78 -18.01
CA LYS A 259 -14.07 21.09 -18.51
C LYS A 259 -13.91 22.19 -17.46
N ALA A 260 -14.23 21.91 -16.20
CA ALA A 260 -14.09 22.85 -15.09
C ALA A 260 -12.61 23.14 -14.75
N PHE A 261 -11.74 22.13 -14.88
CA PHE A 261 -10.32 22.26 -14.65
C PHE A 261 -9.55 21.42 -15.66
N PRO A 262 -9.12 22.01 -16.80
CA PRO A 262 -8.44 21.27 -17.85
C PRO A 262 -7.25 20.48 -17.31
N GLU A 263 -6.34 21.08 -16.55
CA GLU A 263 -5.18 20.38 -15.99
C GLU A 263 -5.48 19.34 -14.88
N TYR A 264 -6.73 18.94 -14.65
CA TYR A 264 -7.06 17.91 -13.65
C TYR A 264 -6.58 16.51 -14.08
N ALA A 265 -5.32 16.19 -13.76
CA ALA A 265 -4.67 14.94 -14.14
C ALA A 265 -5.45 13.71 -13.68
N GLU A 266 -5.94 13.71 -12.44
CA GLU A 266 -6.69 12.62 -11.83
C GLU A 266 -7.97 12.29 -12.58
N ALA A 267 -8.72 13.32 -13.02
CA ALA A 267 -9.94 13.15 -13.79
C ALA A 267 -9.65 12.62 -15.21
N ARG A 268 -8.57 13.11 -15.84
CA ARG A 268 -8.12 12.61 -17.15
C ARG A 268 -7.71 11.14 -17.09
N ASP A 269 -6.98 10.76 -16.05
CA ASP A 269 -6.52 9.39 -15.86
C ASP A 269 -7.70 8.44 -15.60
N GLY A 270 -8.67 8.86 -14.77
CA GLY A 270 -9.92 8.13 -14.55
C GLY A 270 -10.71 7.91 -15.85
N LEU A 271 -10.88 8.98 -16.64
CA LEU A 271 -11.55 8.92 -17.93
C LEU A 271 -10.84 7.97 -18.92
N LYS A 272 -9.51 8.04 -18.98
CA LYS A 272 -8.70 7.17 -19.85
C LYS A 272 -8.86 5.69 -19.46
N ARG A 273 -8.86 5.37 -18.17
CA ARG A 273 -9.09 4.00 -17.70
C ARG A 273 -10.46 3.49 -18.13
N LEU A 274 -11.52 4.29 -17.96
CA LEU A 274 -12.85 3.88 -18.37
C LEU A 274 -12.99 3.73 -19.89
N ARG A 275 -12.39 4.61 -20.70
CA ARG A 275 -12.47 4.48 -22.17
C ARG A 275 -11.59 3.37 -22.75
N GLY A 276 -10.53 2.98 -22.05
CA GLY A 276 -9.55 1.99 -22.52
C GLY A 276 -9.79 0.54 -22.08
N GLY A 277 -10.72 0.30 -21.13
CA GLY A 277 -11.15 -1.03 -20.71
C GLY A 277 -12.50 -1.40 -21.28
#